data_AF-A0A1F5GSF6-F1
#
_entry.id   AF-A0A1F5GSF6-F1
#
_cell.length_a   1.000
_cell.length_b   1.000
_cell.length_c   1.000
_cell.angle_alpha   90.00
_cell.angle_beta   90.00
_cell.angle_gamma   90.00
#
_symmetry.space_group_name_H-M   'P 1'
#
loop_
_entity.id
_entity.type
_entity.pdbx_description
1 polymer ?
#
loop_
_entity_poly.entity_id
_entity_poly.type
_entity_poly.pdbx_seq_one_letter_code
_entity_poly.pdbx_strand_id
1 'polypeptide(L)'
;MKETLNSGENNKRPPFIFRNPLVAHGTAYIVDKSIGDGCTPEGHQLLRKIVVRICKGDEISISHDIPDVYHGADLQIEVEGQKNIPSSGPTIFIANHTRGGPMNSIGQFFEIIKEAYVARFDVVDENVREPFIIIQKGLAKGKIIQYFTGIFYEIAGHSLNCEVVEIPRYNDKEIINGQKLKACAIDRITNGGAALWAPQGTHRDARDLCFPEKKGNGFLNRVYSEDRNVQLVPVRLIPDLQGNVKIFFGPVIVLQHIIENGGINYFTEKHLDPLGKDRTL
;
A
#
# COMPACT_ATOMS: atom_id res chain seq x y z
N MET A 1 -16.96 -17.45 9.87
CA MET A 1 -16.21 -17.71 8.63
C MET A 1 -14.75 -17.86 9.00
N LYS A 2 -14.01 -18.85 8.48
CA LYS A 2 -12.56 -18.96 8.75
C LYS A 2 -11.83 -17.96 7.87
N GLU A 3 -11.10 -17.04 8.49
CA GLU A 3 -10.10 -16.22 7.80
C GLU A 3 -9.16 -17.13 7.02
N THR A 4 -9.01 -16.85 5.72
CA THR A 4 -8.03 -17.54 4.89
C THR A 4 -6.95 -16.52 4.56
N LEU A 5 -6.01 -16.32 5.49
CA LEU A 5 -4.73 -15.72 5.15
C LEU A 5 -4.10 -16.63 4.09
N ASN A 6 -3.80 -16.07 2.91
CA ASN A 6 -3.38 -16.88 1.78
C ASN A 6 -1.99 -17.44 2.04
N SER A 7 -1.88 -18.77 2.12
CA SER A 7 -0.60 -19.46 2.11
C SER A 7 0.11 -19.21 0.78
N GLY A 8 1.05 -18.26 0.76
CA GLY A 8 1.88 -18.00 -0.41
C GLY A 8 2.65 -19.26 -0.81
N GLU A 9 2.67 -19.58 -2.11
CA GLU A 9 3.54 -20.63 -2.66
C GLU A 9 5.01 -20.30 -2.32
N ASN A 10 5.56 -21.14 -1.45
CA ASN A 10 6.73 -20.93 -0.60
C ASN A 10 6.46 -20.03 0.61
N ASN A 11 6.10 -20.69 1.73
CA ASN A 11 6.44 -20.25 3.08
C ASN A 11 7.97 -20.13 3.21
N LYS A 12 8.57 -19.12 2.56
CA LYS A 12 9.96 -18.70 2.77
C LYS A 12 9.99 -18.04 4.12
N ARG A 13 10.03 -18.93 5.10
CA ARG A 13 10.44 -18.69 6.47
C ARG A 13 11.57 -17.64 6.46
N PRO A 14 11.41 -16.50 7.17
CA PRO A 14 12.47 -15.52 7.36
C PRO A 14 13.83 -16.17 7.67
N PRO A 15 14.95 -15.61 7.19
CA PRO A 15 16.28 -16.11 7.51
C PRO A 15 16.47 -16.27 9.01
N PHE A 16 17.18 -17.31 9.43
CA PHE A 16 17.34 -17.69 10.84
C PHE A 16 17.88 -16.54 11.71
N ILE A 17 18.69 -15.64 11.13
CA ILE A 17 19.23 -14.45 11.79
C ILE A 17 18.11 -13.51 12.26
N PHE A 18 17.07 -13.29 11.46
CA PHE A 18 15.95 -12.41 11.84
C PHE A 18 15.03 -13.03 12.89
N ARG A 19 14.98 -14.36 12.98
CA ARG A 19 14.23 -15.07 14.04
C ARG A 19 14.89 -15.03 15.40
N ASN A 20 16.18 -14.69 15.46
CA ASN A 20 16.86 -14.57 16.74
C ASN A 20 16.16 -13.48 17.58
N PRO A 21 15.77 -13.76 18.84
CA PRO A 21 15.05 -12.80 19.68
C PRO A 21 15.75 -11.45 19.80
N LEU A 22 17.08 -11.43 19.95
CA LEU A 22 17.85 -10.18 20.06
C LEU A 22 17.76 -9.36 18.75
N VAL A 23 17.85 -10.03 17.60
CA VAL A 23 17.76 -9.39 16.29
C VAL A 23 16.33 -8.90 16.02
N ALA A 24 15.31 -9.68 16.36
CA ALA A 24 13.91 -9.30 16.22
C ALA A 24 13.56 -8.08 17.08
N HIS A 25 13.98 -8.05 18.34
CA HIS A 25 13.78 -6.90 19.23
C HIS A 25 14.62 -5.69 18.82
N GLY A 26 15.85 -5.88 18.34
CA GLY A 26 16.67 -4.82 17.77
C GLY A 26 16.04 -4.21 16.50
N THR A 27 15.49 -5.06 15.63
CA THR A 27 14.75 -4.64 14.43
C THR A 27 13.50 -3.86 14.82
N ALA A 28 12.70 -4.37 15.78
CA ALA A 28 11.55 -3.67 16.32
C ALA A 28 11.91 -2.29 16.88
N TYR A 29 13.02 -2.16 17.60
CA TYR A 29 13.50 -0.87 18.09
C TYR A 29 13.88 0.11 16.95
N ILE A 30 14.58 -0.38 15.92
CA ILE A 30 14.96 0.46 14.76
C ILE A 30 13.72 0.93 14.00
N VAL A 31 12.77 0.02 13.74
CA VAL A 31 11.51 0.34 13.06
C VAL A 31 10.72 1.35 13.89
N ASP A 32 10.53 1.09 15.18
CA ASP A 32 9.86 2.00 16.11
C ASP A 32 10.45 3.42 16.09
N LYS A 33 11.79 3.54 16.07
CA LYS A 33 12.48 4.83 15.97
C LYS A 33 12.43 5.48 14.59
N SER A 34 12.17 4.72 13.53
CA SER A 34 12.19 5.22 12.15
C SER A 34 10.80 5.54 11.61
N ILE A 35 9.76 4.88 12.12
CA ILE A 35 8.38 5.02 11.64
C ILE A 35 7.35 5.23 12.75
N GLY A 36 7.71 5.08 14.03
CA GLY A 36 6.80 5.27 15.15
C GLY A 36 6.59 6.75 15.53
N ASP A 37 7.20 7.69 14.83
CA ASP A 37 7.00 9.12 15.09
C ASP A 37 5.50 9.47 14.98
N GLY A 38 4.96 10.06 16.05
CA GLY A 38 3.53 10.42 16.17
C GLY A 38 2.64 9.35 16.81
N CYS A 39 3.17 8.17 17.18
CA CYS A 39 2.41 7.16 17.94
C CYS A 39 2.34 7.49 19.44
N THR A 40 1.25 7.12 20.12
CA THR A 40 1.20 7.04 21.58
C THR A 40 2.16 5.98 22.14
N PRO A 41 2.46 6.03 23.45
CA PRO A 41 3.15 4.95 24.14
C PRO A 41 2.57 3.56 23.87
N GLU A 42 1.24 3.44 23.80
CA GLU A 42 0.51 2.20 23.49
C GLU A 42 0.74 1.77 22.04
N GLY A 43 0.61 2.70 21.08
CA GLY A 43 0.90 2.47 19.66
C GLY A 43 2.33 1.98 19.42
N HIS A 44 3.30 2.61 20.08
CA HIS A 44 4.71 2.16 20.07
C HIS A 44 4.88 0.72 20.60
N GLN A 45 4.14 0.34 21.65
CA GLN A 45 4.19 -1.04 22.16
C GLN A 45 3.60 -2.04 21.16
N LEU A 46 2.48 -1.70 20.52
CA LEU A 46 1.85 -2.53 19.50
C LEU A 46 2.75 -2.69 18.26
N LEU A 47 3.31 -1.59 17.75
CA LEU A 47 4.25 -1.61 16.63
C LEU A 47 5.41 -2.55 16.89
N ARG A 48 6.06 -2.44 18.05
CA ARG A 48 7.18 -3.32 18.41
C ARG A 48 6.77 -4.79 18.48
N LYS A 49 5.58 -5.09 19.02
CA LYS A 49 5.05 -6.47 19.07
C LYS A 49 4.82 -7.03 17.66
N ILE A 50 4.23 -6.24 16.77
CA ILE A 50 3.99 -6.63 15.37
C ILE A 50 5.29 -6.88 14.62
N VAL A 51 6.28 -5.99 14.75
CA VAL A 51 7.58 -6.19 14.09
C VAL A 51 8.27 -7.46 14.58
N VAL A 52 8.19 -7.78 15.88
CA VAL A 52 8.71 -9.05 16.40
C VAL A 52 7.99 -10.26 15.81
N ARG A 53 6.66 -10.21 15.65
CA ARG A 53 5.86 -11.26 14.98
C ARG A 53 6.29 -11.43 13.52
N ILE A 54 6.44 -10.33 12.77
CA ILE A 54 6.95 -10.31 11.38
C ILE A 54 8.33 -10.98 11.30
N CYS A 55 9.27 -10.63 12.19
CA CYS A 55 10.61 -11.22 12.21
C CYS A 55 10.60 -12.74 12.51
N LYS A 56 9.60 -13.22 13.25
CA LYS A 56 9.40 -14.67 13.50
C LYS A 56 8.80 -15.38 12.28
N GLY A 57 8.11 -14.63 11.43
CA GLY A 57 7.42 -15.11 10.22
C GLY A 57 5.94 -15.38 10.44
N ASP A 58 5.33 -14.73 11.43
CA ASP A 58 3.90 -14.77 11.64
C ASP A 58 3.20 -13.94 10.55
N GLU A 59 2.06 -14.41 10.08
CA GLU A 59 1.18 -13.62 9.22
C GLU A 59 0.48 -12.55 10.06
N ILE A 60 0.37 -11.35 9.48
CA ILE A 60 -0.21 -10.15 10.08
C ILE A 60 -1.29 -9.66 9.13
N SER A 61 -2.51 -9.46 9.64
CA SER A 61 -3.54 -8.80 8.85
C SER A 61 -3.28 -7.31 8.84
N ILE A 62 -3.00 -6.74 7.66
CA ILE A 62 -2.89 -5.29 7.51
C ILE A 62 -4.20 -4.62 7.89
N SER A 63 -5.34 -5.19 7.51
CA SER A 63 -6.63 -4.53 7.75
C SER A 63 -7.07 -4.53 9.21
N HIS A 64 -6.54 -5.42 10.04
CA HIS A 64 -6.93 -5.56 11.46
C HIS A 64 -5.82 -5.19 12.44
N ASP A 65 -4.64 -5.81 12.32
CA ASP A 65 -3.59 -5.69 13.34
C ASP A 65 -2.90 -4.31 13.31
N ILE A 66 -2.84 -3.69 12.13
CA ILE A 66 -2.03 -2.49 11.90
C ILE A 66 -2.77 -1.17 12.23
N PRO A 67 -4.08 -1.00 11.97
CA PRO A 67 -4.83 0.19 12.36
C PRO A 67 -4.71 0.56 13.84
N ASP A 68 -4.71 -0.44 14.71
CA ASP A 68 -4.60 -0.27 16.16
C ASP A 68 -3.27 0.39 16.58
N VAL A 69 -2.22 0.31 15.75
CA VAL A 69 -0.93 0.95 16.03
C VAL A 69 -1.03 2.48 16.03
N TYR A 70 -1.91 3.04 15.19
CA TYR A 70 -2.02 4.49 14.99
C TYR A 70 -3.39 5.08 15.35
N HIS A 71 -4.40 4.27 15.73
CA HIS A 71 -5.61 4.79 16.38
C HIS A 71 -5.33 5.47 17.72
N GLY A 72 -4.17 5.18 18.32
CA GLY A 72 -3.59 5.96 19.39
C GLY A 72 -2.53 6.95 18.90
N ALA A 73 -2.56 7.52 17.70
CA ALA A 73 -1.67 8.63 17.36
C ALA A 73 -2.31 9.96 17.79
N ASP A 74 -1.51 10.97 18.14
CA ASP A 74 -2.02 12.35 18.32
C ASP A 74 -2.54 12.94 16.98
N LEU A 75 -2.27 12.26 15.86
CA LEU A 75 -2.61 12.64 14.50
C LEU A 75 -3.85 11.87 14.00
N GLN A 76 -4.79 12.59 13.40
CA GLN A 76 -6.07 12.06 12.92
C GLN A 76 -6.01 11.68 11.43
N ILE A 77 -6.70 10.60 11.08
CA ILE A 77 -6.99 10.23 9.69
C ILE A 77 -8.49 10.36 9.48
N GLU A 78 -8.88 11.24 8.57
CA GLU A 78 -10.27 11.42 8.15
C GLU A 78 -10.47 10.77 6.78
N VAL A 79 -11.58 10.05 6.62
CA VAL A 79 -11.88 9.33 5.38
C VAL A 79 -13.22 9.81 4.82
N GLU A 80 -13.22 10.17 3.53
CA GLU A 80 -14.41 10.53 2.77
C GLU A 80 -14.56 9.63 1.53
N GLY A 81 -15.81 9.33 1.16
CA GLY A 81 -16.12 8.62 -0.08
C GLY A 81 -16.07 7.09 0.03
N GLN A 82 -16.07 6.52 1.24
CA GLN A 82 -16.07 5.06 1.48
C GLN A 82 -17.15 4.31 0.69
N LYS A 83 -18.32 4.94 0.49
CA LYS A 83 -19.43 4.41 -0.33
C LYS A 83 -19.06 4.13 -1.80
N ASN A 84 -17.96 4.70 -2.30
CA ASN A 84 -17.46 4.50 -3.64
C ASN A 84 -16.54 3.27 -3.75
N ILE A 85 -16.21 2.62 -2.64
CA ILE A 85 -15.40 1.40 -2.64
C ILE A 85 -16.27 0.25 -3.16
N PRO A 86 -15.86 -0.45 -4.23
CA PRO A 86 -16.63 -1.58 -4.74
C PRO A 86 -16.54 -2.75 -3.75
N SER A 87 -17.71 -3.31 -3.42
CA SER A 87 -17.83 -4.45 -2.51
C SER A 87 -17.27 -5.74 -3.09
N SER A 88 -17.17 -5.85 -4.42
CA SER A 88 -16.71 -7.05 -5.12
C SER A 88 -15.99 -6.69 -6.41
N GLY A 89 -15.33 -7.67 -7.01
CA GLY A 89 -14.68 -7.58 -8.31
C GLY A 89 -13.21 -7.16 -8.23
N PRO A 90 -12.44 -7.44 -9.29
CA PRO A 90 -11.02 -7.10 -9.36
C PRO A 90 -10.84 -5.57 -9.30
N THR A 91 -10.11 -5.09 -8.29
CA THR A 91 -10.05 -3.65 -7.97
C THR A 91 -8.61 -3.18 -7.75
N ILE A 92 -8.27 -2.00 -8.30
CA ILE A 92 -7.01 -1.30 -8.02
C ILE A 92 -7.32 0.09 -7.49
N PHE A 93 -6.92 0.33 -6.24
CA PHE A 93 -6.89 1.65 -5.63
C PHE A 93 -5.61 2.36 -6.09
N ILE A 94 -5.76 3.47 -6.80
CA ILE A 94 -4.63 4.27 -7.29
C ILE A 94 -4.52 5.52 -6.43
N ALA A 95 -3.49 5.59 -5.61
CA ALA A 95 -3.24 6.68 -4.68
C ALA A 95 -2.05 7.56 -5.09
N ASN A 96 -2.11 8.86 -4.77
CA ASN A 96 -0.87 9.65 -4.71
C ASN A 96 -0.06 9.27 -3.47
N HIS A 97 1.25 9.43 -3.52
CA HIS A 97 2.20 9.10 -2.47
C HIS A 97 2.70 10.38 -1.82
N THR A 98 2.06 10.83 -0.75
CA THR A 98 2.43 12.09 -0.10
C THR A 98 3.60 11.93 0.87
N ARG A 99 4.29 13.05 1.14
CA ARG A 99 5.11 13.24 2.35
C ARG A 99 4.23 13.71 3.50
N GLY A 100 4.54 13.25 4.70
CA GLY A 100 3.80 13.63 5.90
C GLY A 100 2.58 12.73 6.15
N GLY A 101 2.01 12.84 7.35
CA GLY A 101 0.99 11.92 7.82
C GLY A 101 1.49 11.01 8.95
N PRO A 102 0.58 10.29 9.64
CA PRO A 102 0.96 9.31 10.65
C PRO A 102 1.97 8.29 10.12
N MET A 103 3.02 8.02 10.91
CA MET A 103 4.04 7.03 10.63
C MET A 103 4.75 7.22 9.27
N ASN A 104 5.22 8.43 8.97
CA ASN A 104 5.89 8.74 7.69
C ASN A 104 5.04 8.37 6.46
N SER A 105 3.74 8.68 6.49
CA SER A 105 2.75 8.39 5.43
C SER A 105 2.36 6.91 5.27
N ILE A 106 2.95 5.99 6.03
CA ILE A 106 2.64 4.57 5.95
C ILE A 106 1.23 4.28 6.50
N GLY A 107 0.82 4.97 7.57
CA GLY A 107 -0.51 4.81 8.17
C GLY A 107 -1.65 5.07 7.18
N GLN A 108 -1.44 5.98 6.23
CA GLN A 108 -2.41 6.30 5.17
C GLN A 108 -2.73 5.09 4.29
N PHE A 109 -1.72 4.30 3.93
CA PHE A 109 -1.91 3.10 3.11
C PHE A 109 -2.63 1.99 3.87
N PHE A 110 -2.32 1.84 5.15
CA PHE A 110 -3.00 0.86 5.99
C PHE A 110 -4.47 1.22 6.23
N GLU A 111 -4.78 2.51 6.42
CA GLU A 111 -6.17 2.96 6.53
C GLU A 111 -6.94 2.69 5.23
N ILE A 112 -6.34 2.95 4.06
CA ILE A 112 -6.96 2.61 2.77
C ILE A 112 -7.29 1.12 2.68
N ILE A 113 -6.35 0.25 3.08
CA ILE A 113 -6.54 -1.20 3.05
C ILE A 113 -7.61 -1.64 4.04
N LYS A 114 -7.68 -1.04 5.24
CA LYS A 114 -8.74 -1.29 6.22
C LYS A 114 -10.11 -0.97 5.63
N GLU A 115 -10.29 0.23 5.06
CA GLU A 115 -11.55 0.65 4.47
C GLU A 115 -11.95 -0.25 3.28
N ALA A 116 -10.97 -0.62 2.44
CA ALA A 116 -11.19 -1.57 1.35
C ALA A 116 -11.59 -2.96 1.85
N TYR A 117 -11.01 -3.43 2.95
CA TYR A 117 -11.37 -4.71 3.55
C TYR A 117 -12.77 -4.68 4.15
N VAL A 118 -13.10 -3.66 4.95
CA VAL A 118 -14.41 -3.49 5.59
C VAL A 118 -15.52 -3.49 4.54
N ALA A 119 -15.34 -2.80 3.42
CA ALA A 119 -16.32 -2.76 2.34
C ALA A 119 -16.54 -4.12 1.64
N ARG A 120 -15.62 -5.08 1.81
CA ARG A 120 -15.57 -6.34 1.04
C ARG A 120 -15.68 -7.60 1.91
N PHE A 121 -15.60 -7.48 3.25
CA PHE A 121 -15.55 -8.62 4.17
C PHE A 121 -16.81 -9.50 4.14
N ASP A 122 -17.99 -8.90 3.93
CA ASP A 122 -19.27 -9.61 3.97
C ASP A 122 -19.71 -10.19 2.61
N VAL A 123 -18.87 -10.12 1.57
CA VAL A 123 -19.24 -10.61 0.23
C VAL A 123 -18.98 -12.12 0.10
N VAL A 124 -20.07 -12.89 0.13
CA VAL A 124 -20.09 -14.36 0.19
C VAL A 124 -19.53 -15.07 -1.06
N ASP A 125 -19.57 -14.42 -2.22
CA ASP A 125 -19.20 -15.04 -3.52
C ASP A 125 -17.71 -14.99 -3.85
N GLU A 126 -16.94 -14.17 -3.14
CA GLU A 126 -15.49 -14.12 -3.31
C GLU A 126 -14.89 -14.88 -2.13
N ASN A 127 -13.93 -15.76 -2.36
CA ASN A 127 -13.02 -16.16 -1.29
C ASN A 127 -12.32 -14.88 -0.84
N VAL A 128 -12.91 -14.10 0.07
CA VAL A 128 -12.55 -12.70 0.33
C VAL A 128 -11.07 -12.66 0.66
N ARG A 129 -10.28 -12.14 -0.29
CA ARG A 129 -8.84 -11.98 -0.12
C ARG A 129 -8.64 -10.61 0.47
N GLU A 130 -7.94 -10.55 1.60
CA GLU A 130 -7.52 -9.28 2.18
C GLU A 130 -6.82 -8.43 1.09
N PRO A 131 -7.17 -7.13 0.95
CA PRO A 131 -6.51 -6.26 -0.02
C PRO A 131 -5.01 -6.19 0.25
N PHE A 132 -4.20 -6.05 -0.81
CA PHE A 132 -2.75 -5.94 -0.66
C PHE A 132 -2.17 -4.64 -1.16
N ILE A 133 -1.02 -4.28 -0.62
CA ILE A 133 -0.25 -3.11 -1.05
C ILE A 133 0.85 -3.56 -2.03
N ILE A 134 1.00 -2.86 -3.14
CA ILE A 134 2.16 -3.00 -4.02
C ILE A 134 3.28 -2.12 -3.48
N ILE A 135 4.26 -2.74 -2.81
CA ILE A 135 5.37 -2.06 -2.16
C ILE A 135 6.61 -2.11 -3.04
N GLN A 136 7.27 -0.97 -3.21
CA GLN A 136 8.61 -0.94 -3.81
C GLN A 136 9.67 -1.14 -2.75
N LYS A 137 10.67 -1.99 -3.04
CA LYS A 137 11.84 -2.11 -2.16
C LYS A 137 12.53 -0.75 -2.03
N GLY A 138 12.66 -0.26 -0.81
CA GLY A 138 13.33 1.00 -0.52
C GLY A 138 14.83 0.99 -0.85
N LEU A 139 15.35 2.15 -1.24
CA LEU A 139 16.79 2.41 -1.32
C LEU A 139 17.29 2.85 0.06
N ALA A 140 17.89 1.96 0.84
CA ALA A 140 18.82 2.43 1.86
C ALA A 140 20.10 2.97 1.18
N LYS A 141 20.78 3.96 1.75
CA LYS A 141 22.11 4.35 1.27
C LYS A 141 23.16 3.36 1.80
N GLY A 142 23.93 2.74 0.90
CA GLY A 142 25.03 1.81 1.25
C GLY A 142 24.69 0.33 1.07
N LYS A 143 25.61 -0.45 0.46
CA LYS A 143 25.36 -1.84 0.00
C LYS A 143 24.92 -2.82 1.10
N ILE A 144 25.49 -2.70 2.30
CA ILE A 144 25.17 -3.59 3.44
C ILE A 144 23.78 -3.24 3.99
N ILE A 145 23.48 -1.95 4.16
CA ILE A 145 22.18 -1.49 4.65
C ILE A 145 21.09 -1.82 3.62
N GLN A 146 21.39 -1.69 2.32
CA GLN A 146 20.49 -2.12 1.23
C GLN A 146 20.17 -3.61 1.27
N TYR A 147 21.16 -4.46 1.59
CA TYR A 147 20.95 -5.89 1.72
C TYR A 147 20.02 -6.23 2.89
N PHE A 148 20.30 -5.68 4.09
CA PHE A 148 19.47 -5.93 5.27
C PHE A 148 18.07 -5.33 5.16
N THR A 149 17.94 -4.11 4.63
CA THR A 149 16.63 -3.50 4.36
C THR A 149 15.88 -4.29 3.28
N GLY A 150 16.53 -4.69 2.19
CA GLY A 150 15.91 -5.53 1.17
C GLY A 150 15.31 -6.83 1.73
N ILE A 151 16.04 -7.52 2.61
CA ILE A 151 15.55 -8.73 3.29
C ILE A 151 14.38 -8.41 4.24
N PHE A 152 14.47 -7.33 5.01
CA PHE A 152 13.37 -6.92 5.88
C PHE A 152 12.11 -6.58 5.07
N TYR A 153 12.22 -5.89 3.93
CA TYR A 153 11.09 -5.60 3.04
C TYR A 153 10.47 -6.87 2.47
N GLU A 154 11.27 -7.91 2.17
CA GLU A 154 10.73 -9.20 1.75
C GLU A 154 9.97 -9.89 2.89
N ILE A 155 10.55 -9.91 4.09
CA ILE A 155 9.91 -10.53 5.28
C ILE A 155 8.63 -9.78 5.65
N ALA A 156 8.70 -8.45 5.74
CA ALA A 156 7.56 -7.60 6.05
C ALA A 156 6.51 -7.67 4.95
N GLY A 157 6.92 -7.65 3.67
CA GLY A 157 6.00 -7.78 2.55
C GLY A 157 5.25 -9.11 2.58
N HIS A 158 5.95 -10.23 2.84
CA HIS A 158 5.29 -11.52 3.01
C HIS A 158 4.36 -11.56 4.22
N SER A 159 4.81 -11.06 5.37
CA SER A 159 4.04 -11.13 6.62
C SER A 159 2.81 -10.22 6.60
N LEU A 160 2.90 -9.09 5.90
CA LEU A 160 1.84 -8.08 5.75
C LEU A 160 1.04 -8.29 4.46
N ASN A 161 1.12 -9.44 3.79
CA ASN A 161 0.33 -9.70 2.59
C ASN A 161 0.55 -8.69 1.43
N CYS A 162 1.71 -8.05 1.35
CA CYS A 162 2.08 -7.08 0.30
C CYS A 162 2.81 -7.74 -0.87
N GLU A 163 2.64 -7.19 -2.07
CA GLU A 163 3.47 -7.58 -3.21
C GLU A 163 4.68 -6.64 -3.33
N VAL A 164 5.86 -7.22 -3.15
CA VAL A 164 7.13 -6.48 -3.22
C VAL A 164 7.68 -6.48 -4.65
N VAL A 165 7.76 -5.30 -5.27
CA VAL A 165 8.36 -5.11 -6.62
C VAL A 165 9.83 -4.71 -6.55
N GLU A 166 10.51 -4.78 -7.70
CA GLU A 166 11.93 -4.46 -7.84
C GLU A 166 12.32 -3.08 -7.27
N ILE A 167 13.56 -2.99 -6.77
CA ILE A 167 14.16 -1.73 -6.30
C ILE A 167 14.14 -0.70 -7.43
N PRO A 168 13.61 0.50 -7.21
CA PRO A 168 13.62 1.55 -8.21
C PRO A 168 15.06 2.02 -8.52
N ARG A 169 15.43 1.97 -9.81
CA ARG A 169 16.59 2.66 -10.38
C ARG A 169 16.14 4.04 -10.81
N TYR A 170 16.94 5.09 -10.64
CA TYR A 170 16.53 6.46 -10.99
C TYR A 170 17.40 7.09 -12.09
N ASN A 171 16.81 7.97 -12.90
CA ASN A 171 17.50 8.96 -13.73
C ASN A 171 16.91 10.35 -13.44
N ASP A 172 17.74 11.31 -13.04
CA ASP A 172 17.50 12.75 -12.83
C ASP A 172 16.22 13.23 -12.09
N LYS A 173 15.33 12.32 -11.66
CA LYS A 173 14.13 12.44 -10.78
C LYS A 173 13.15 11.27 -10.96
N GLU A 174 13.29 10.44 -11.98
CA GLU A 174 12.33 9.40 -12.33
C GLU A 174 12.88 8.00 -12.11
N ILE A 175 12.02 7.08 -11.69
CA ILE A 175 12.38 5.67 -11.68
C ILE A 175 12.52 5.20 -13.15
N ILE A 176 13.60 4.54 -13.55
CA ILE A 176 13.87 4.08 -14.93
C ILE A 176 13.65 2.58 -15.16
N ASN A 177 13.76 1.72 -14.14
CA ASN A 177 13.36 0.30 -14.30
C ASN A 177 11.84 0.17 -14.13
N GLY A 178 11.19 -0.62 -15.00
CA GLY A 178 9.75 -0.88 -14.87
C GLY A 178 9.42 -1.57 -13.55
N GLN A 179 8.29 -1.21 -12.92
CA GLN A 179 7.74 -2.00 -11.82
C GLN A 179 7.22 -3.32 -12.41
N LYS A 180 7.97 -4.40 -12.25
CA LYS A 180 7.52 -5.73 -12.67
C LYS A 180 6.80 -6.40 -11.50
N LEU A 181 5.47 -6.41 -11.54
CA LEU A 181 4.71 -7.33 -10.69
C LEU A 181 4.99 -8.77 -11.11
N LYS A 182 5.10 -9.65 -10.12
CA LYS A 182 5.07 -11.10 -10.35
C LYS A 182 3.74 -11.51 -10.97
N ALA A 183 3.75 -12.57 -11.78
CA ALA A 183 2.53 -13.08 -12.40
C ALA A 183 1.43 -13.40 -11.38
N CYS A 184 1.80 -13.95 -10.22
CA CYS A 184 0.87 -14.24 -9.12
C CYS A 184 0.16 -13.00 -8.57
N ALA A 185 0.75 -11.82 -8.64
CA ALA A 185 0.10 -10.59 -8.17
C ALA A 185 -0.93 -10.06 -9.18
N ILE A 186 -0.65 -10.21 -10.48
CA ILE A 186 -1.61 -9.89 -11.54
C ILE A 186 -2.78 -10.88 -11.49
N ASP A 187 -2.49 -12.17 -11.35
CA ASP A 187 -3.50 -13.22 -11.16
C ASP A 187 -4.35 -12.94 -9.91
N ARG A 188 -3.72 -12.52 -8.81
CA ARG A 188 -4.45 -12.15 -7.58
C ARG A 188 -5.42 -10.99 -7.79
N ILE A 189 -5.02 -9.96 -8.54
CA ILE A 189 -5.90 -8.82 -8.87
C ILE A 189 -7.06 -9.30 -9.71
N THR A 190 -6.77 -9.97 -10.83
CA THR A 190 -7.76 -10.37 -11.84
C THR A 190 -8.75 -11.42 -11.34
N ASN A 191 -8.35 -12.28 -10.39
CA ASN A 191 -9.23 -13.23 -9.71
C ASN A 191 -10.02 -12.61 -8.55
N GLY A 192 -10.56 -11.40 -8.72
CA GLY A 192 -11.42 -10.72 -7.74
C GLY A 192 -10.70 -10.08 -6.56
N GLY A 193 -9.37 -9.93 -6.62
CA GLY A 193 -8.60 -9.30 -5.55
C GLY A 193 -8.63 -7.77 -5.59
N ALA A 194 -8.21 -7.17 -4.47
CA ALA A 194 -8.04 -5.73 -4.33
C ALA A 194 -6.56 -5.38 -4.10
N ALA A 195 -6.05 -4.39 -4.84
CA ALA A 195 -4.67 -3.92 -4.70
C ALA A 195 -4.60 -2.40 -4.52
N LEU A 196 -3.72 -1.94 -3.63
CA LEU A 196 -3.35 -0.53 -3.48
C LEU A 196 -2.02 -0.28 -4.19
N TRP A 197 -2.02 0.72 -5.06
CA TRP A 197 -0.87 1.11 -5.86
C TRP A 197 -0.67 2.62 -5.84
N ALA A 198 0.55 3.04 -5.54
CA ALA A 198 0.97 4.43 -5.61
C ALA A 198 1.99 4.60 -6.75
N PRO A 199 1.58 5.02 -7.97
CA PRO A 199 2.43 4.98 -9.16
C PRO A 199 3.72 5.81 -9.04
N GLN A 200 3.71 6.85 -8.21
CA GLN A 200 4.83 7.76 -8.00
C GLN A 200 6.06 7.06 -7.43
N GLY A 201 5.85 6.02 -6.61
CA GLY A 201 6.94 5.22 -6.06
C GLY A 201 7.87 5.92 -5.06
N THR A 202 7.61 7.19 -4.77
CA THR A 202 8.36 8.02 -3.84
C THR A 202 7.43 9.08 -3.28
N HIS A 203 7.71 9.52 -2.05
CA HIS A 203 6.91 10.55 -1.41
C HIS A 203 7.10 11.91 -2.11
N ARG A 204 5.99 12.52 -2.50
CA ARG A 204 5.91 13.82 -3.17
C ARG A 204 5.04 14.81 -2.39
N ASP A 205 5.03 16.06 -2.84
CA ASP A 205 4.05 17.04 -2.35
C ASP A 205 2.64 16.56 -2.68
N ALA A 206 1.67 16.85 -1.81
CA ALA A 206 0.29 16.45 -2.03
C ALA A 206 -0.26 16.97 -3.36
N ARG A 207 0.12 18.18 -3.79
CA ARG A 207 -0.32 18.80 -5.04
C ARG A 207 0.43 18.28 -6.28
N ASP A 208 1.57 17.60 -6.09
CA ASP A 208 2.26 16.92 -7.18
C ASP A 208 1.55 15.60 -7.51
N LEU A 209 0.64 15.68 -8.48
CA LEU A 209 -0.08 14.54 -9.03
C LEU A 209 0.56 13.94 -10.28
N CYS A 210 1.80 14.32 -10.60
CA CYS A 210 2.48 13.80 -11.77
C CYS A 210 2.82 12.31 -11.58
N PHE A 211 2.08 11.44 -12.27
CA PHE A 211 2.33 10.01 -12.32
C PHE A 211 3.26 9.68 -13.50
N PRO A 212 4.18 8.71 -13.36
CA PRO A 212 5.12 8.35 -14.42
C PRO A 212 4.39 7.67 -15.59
N GLU A 213 4.03 8.44 -16.62
CA GLU A 213 3.11 8.04 -17.70
C GLU A 213 3.43 6.68 -18.32
N LYS A 214 4.65 6.53 -18.86
CA LYS A 214 5.08 5.29 -19.54
C LYS A 214 4.90 4.05 -18.66
N LYS A 215 5.16 4.20 -17.36
CA LYS A 215 5.06 3.09 -16.39
C LYS A 215 3.65 2.85 -15.94
N GLY A 216 2.92 3.95 -15.67
CA GLY A 216 1.53 3.88 -15.31
C GLY A 216 0.74 3.15 -16.38
N ASN A 217 0.90 3.58 -17.63
CA ASN A 217 0.28 2.96 -18.80
C ASN A 217 0.78 1.54 -19.03
N GLY A 218 2.07 1.25 -18.85
CA GLY A 218 2.59 -0.12 -18.99
C GLY A 218 1.97 -1.10 -18.00
N PHE A 219 1.79 -0.67 -16.75
CA PHE A 219 1.11 -1.46 -15.73
C PHE A 219 -0.38 -1.67 -16.05
N LEU A 220 -1.10 -0.57 -16.34
CA LEU A 220 -2.52 -0.61 -16.64
C LEU A 220 -2.82 -1.49 -17.86
N ASN A 221 -2.03 -1.37 -18.94
CA ASN A 221 -2.19 -2.21 -20.13
C ASN A 221 -1.94 -3.69 -19.84
N ARG A 222 -0.99 -4.03 -18.96
CA ARG A 222 -0.72 -5.41 -18.58
C ARG A 222 -1.86 -6.01 -17.77
N VAL A 223 -2.46 -5.24 -16.85
CA VAL A 223 -3.65 -5.71 -16.14
C VAL A 223 -4.83 -5.86 -17.12
N TYR A 224 -5.03 -4.87 -17.99
CA TYR A 224 -6.10 -4.85 -18.99
C TYR A 224 -6.02 -6.02 -19.98
N SER A 225 -4.82 -6.49 -20.33
CA SER A 225 -4.65 -7.65 -21.22
C SER A 225 -5.10 -8.97 -20.57
N GLU A 226 -5.11 -9.04 -19.24
CA GLU A 226 -5.51 -10.23 -18.49
C GLU A 226 -7.00 -10.16 -18.10
N ASP A 227 -7.48 -8.98 -17.68
CA ASP A 227 -8.90 -8.74 -17.41
C ASP A 227 -9.30 -7.29 -17.75
N ARG A 228 -10.34 -7.16 -18.57
CA ARG A 228 -10.87 -5.86 -19.01
C ARG A 228 -11.82 -5.22 -17.99
N ASN A 229 -12.37 -6.02 -17.08
CA ASN A 229 -13.38 -5.61 -16.10
C ASN A 229 -12.77 -5.08 -14.80
N VAL A 230 -11.42 -4.99 -14.71
CA VAL A 230 -10.77 -4.43 -13.54
C VAL A 230 -11.26 -3.02 -13.28
N GLN A 231 -11.61 -2.78 -12.02
CA GLN A 231 -12.10 -1.52 -11.52
C GLN A 231 -10.94 -0.70 -10.97
N LEU A 232 -10.95 0.60 -11.22
CA LEU A 232 -10.01 1.57 -10.68
C LEU A 232 -10.74 2.50 -9.72
N VAL A 233 -10.16 2.69 -8.53
CA VAL A 233 -10.66 3.64 -7.53
C VAL A 233 -9.59 4.71 -7.33
N PRO A 234 -9.85 5.97 -7.69
CA PRO A 234 -8.94 7.08 -7.40
C PRO A 234 -8.95 7.37 -5.91
N VAL A 235 -7.77 7.44 -5.31
CA VAL A 235 -7.60 7.74 -3.88
C VAL A 235 -6.71 8.95 -3.72
N ARG A 236 -7.26 10.02 -3.15
CA ARG A 236 -6.50 11.26 -2.90
C ARG A 236 -6.11 11.35 -1.44
N LEU A 237 -4.81 11.50 -1.19
CA LEU A 237 -4.23 11.76 0.12
C LEU A 237 -3.85 13.23 0.21
N ILE A 238 -4.40 13.94 1.21
CA ILE A 238 -4.11 15.35 1.49
C ILE A 238 -3.73 15.49 2.98
N PRO A 239 -2.43 15.58 3.30
CA PRO A 239 -1.98 15.92 4.65
C PRO A 239 -2.17 17.42 4.94
N ASP A 240 -2.43 17.76 6.21
CA ASP A 240 -2.33 19.15 6.70
C ASP A 240 -0.94 19.49 7.25
N LEU A 241 -0.80 20.71 7.79
CA LEU A 241 0.46 21.20 8.36
C LEU A 241 0.83 20.54 9.68
N GLN A 242 -0.15 19.97 10.38
CA GLN A 242 0.00 19.26 11.64
C GLN A 242 0.36 17.79 11.42
N GLY A 243 0.19 17.28 10.20
CA GLY A 243 0.42 15.89 9.83
C GLY A 243 -0.83 15.01 9.96
N ASN A 244 -2.02 15.58 10.15
CA ASN A 244 -3.27 14.86 9.94
C ASN A 244 -3.47 14.63 8.45
N VAL A 245 -4.33 13.67 8.08
CA VAL A 245 -4.52 13.29 6.68
C VAL A 245 -5.99 13.13 6.37
N LYS A 246 -6.44 13.74 5.27
CA LYS A 246 -7.71 13.40 4.62
C LYS A 246 -7.47 12.42 3.47
N ILE A 247 -8.25 11.35 3.45
CA ILE A 247 -8.28 10.32 2.41
C ILE A 247 -9.62 10.43 1.68
N PHE A 248 -9.59 10.69 0.37
CA PHE A 248 -10.79 10.74 -0.46
C PHE A 248 -10.81 9.56 -1.42
N PHE A 249 -11.87 8.75 -1.37
CA PHE A 249 -12.18 7.73 -2.34
C PHE A 249 -13.12 8.29 -3.41
N GLY A 250 -12.67 8.37 -4.66
CA GLY A 250 -13.53 8.79 -5.76
C GLY A 250 -14.35 7.64 -6.37
N PRO A 251 -15.26 7.95 -7.30
CA PRO A 251 -16.11 6.95 -7.95
C PRO A 251 -15.31 5.87 -8.68
N VAL A 252 -15.84 4.64 -8.67
CA VAL A 252 -15.27 3.51 -9.42
C VAL A 252 -15.29 3.81 -10.93
N ILE A 253 -14.18 3.49 -11.61
CA ILE A 253 -14.04 3.62 -13.06
C ILE A 253 -13.57 2.30 -13.64
N VAL A 254 -14.12 1.89 -14.78
CA VAL A 254 -13.67 0.69 -15.48
C VAL A 254 -12.30 0.95 -16.14
N LEU A 255 -11.35 0.04 -15.97
CA LEU A 255 -10.00 0.14 -16.53
C LEU A 255 -10.00 0.40 -18.05
N GLN A 256 -10.90 -0.25 -18.78
CA GLN A 256 -11.06 -0.05 -20.23
C GLN A 256 -11.22 1.43 -20.60
N HIS A 257 -12.11 2.15 -19.89
CA HIS A 257 -12.38 3.57 -20.13
C HIS A 257 -11.12 4.42 -19.97
N ILE A 258 -10.30 4.11 -18.95
CA ILE A 258 -9.04 4.81 -18.73
C ILE A 258 -8.04 4.55 -19.86
N ILE A 259 -7.88 3.29 -20.28
CA ILE A 259 -6.96 2.94 -21.38
C ILE A 259 -7.35 3.66 -22.69
N GLU A 260 -8.64 3.67 -23.03
CA GLU A 260 -9.15 4.24 -24.29
C GLU A 260 -9.06 5.77 -24.35
N ASN A 261 -8.99 6.45 -23.18
CA ASN A 261 -9.06 7.91 -23.10
C ASN A 261 -7.74 8.60 -22.74
N GLY A 262 -6.61 7.88 -22.77
CA GLY A 262 -5.27 8.47 -22.54
C GLY A 262 -4.54 7.93 -21.31
N GLY A 263 -5.04 6.86 -20.70
CA GLY A 263 -4.37 6.12 -19.65
C GLY A 263 -4.22 6.90 -18.35
N ILE A 264 -3.07 6.76 -17.70
CA ILE A 264 -2.81 7.27 -16.35
C ILE A 264 -2.88 8.80 -16.24
N ASN A 265 -2.59 9.54 -17.32
CA ASN A 265 -2.72 10.99 -17.34
C ASN A 265 -4.20 11.39 -17.34
N TYR A 266 -5.01 10.77 -18.19
CA TYR A 266 -6.47 10.96 -18.19
C TYR A 266 -7.08 10.59 -16.83
N PHE A 267 -6.66 9.46 -16.25
CA PHE A 267 -7.07 9.07 -14.89
C PHE A 267 -6.79 10.17 -13.87
N THR A 268 -5.56 10.68 -13.89
CA THR A 268 -5.13 11.72 -12.96
C THR A 268 -5.98 12.98 -13.11
N GLU A 269 -6.07 13.53 -14.33
CA GLU A 269 -6.73 14.81 -14.58
C GLU A 269 -8.24 14.77 -14.35
N LYS A 270 -8.90 13.66 -14.70
CA LYS A 270 -10.36 13.57 -14.66
C LYS A 270 -10.91 13.00 -13.37
N HIS A 271 -10.13 12.16 -12.67
CA HIS A 271 -10.66 11.36 -11.57
C HIS A 271 -9.90 11.51 -10.25
N LEU A 272 -8.61 11.87 -10.27
CA LEU A 272 -7.82 12.04 -9.05
C LEU A 272 -7.69 13.51 -8.65
N ASP A 273 -7.28 14.38 -9.57
CA ASP A 273 -7.06 15.81 -9.31
C ASP A 273 -8.32 16.52 -8.80
N PRO A 274 -9.54 16.25 -9.29
CA PRO A 274 -10.75 16.86 -8.75
C PRO A 274 -11.07 16.49 -7.30
N LEU A 275 -10.54 15.38 -6.77
CA LEU A 275 -10.86 14.92 -5.42
C LEU A 275 -10.25 15.87 -4.37
N GLY A 276 -11.09 16.33 -3.45
CA GLY A 276 -10.67 17.20 -2.35
C GLY A 276 -10.35 18.65 -2.76
N LYS A 277 -10.59 19.07 -4.01
CA LYS A 277 -10.33 20.45 -4.46
C LYS A 277 -11.17 21.52 -3.75
N ASP A 278 -12.40 21.18 -3.37
CA ASP A 278 -13.31 22.13 -2.71
C ASP A 278 -13.16 22.16 -1.18
N ARG A 279 -12.23 21.38 -0.61
CA ARG A 279 -12.11 21.19 0.83
C ARG A 279 -10.64 21.09 1.23
N THR A 280 -9.99 22.23 1.37
CA THR A 280 -8.83 22.33 2.28
C THR A 280 -9.31 22.04 3.70
N LEU A 281 -8.50 21.30 4.48
CA LEU A 281 -8.59 21.32 5.95
C LEU A 281 -8.51 22.76 6.46
#